data_AF-A0A378U251-F1
#
_entry.id   AF-A0A378U251-F1
#
_cell.length_a   1.000
_cell.length_b   1.000
_cell.length_c   1.000
_cell.angle_alpha   90.00
_cell.angle_beta   90.00
_cell.angle_gamma   90.00
#
_symmetry.space_group_name_H-M   'P 1'
#
loop_
_entity.id
_entity.type
_entity.pdbx_description
1 polymer ?
#
loop_
_entity_poly.entity_id
_entity_poly.type
_entity_poly.pdbx_seq_one_letter_code
_entity_poly.pdbx_strand_id
1 'polypeptide(L)' 'MYRELRCTACNKLLGKGSGTVEIKCCRCKTVNRFN' A
#
# COMPACT_ATOMS: atom_id res chain seq x y z
N MET A 1 16.66 2.30 0.84
CA MET A 1 15.88 3.18 -0.06
C MET A 1 14.41 2.84 0.16
N TYR A 2 13.60 3.74 0.71
CA TYR A 2 12.19 3.44 1.03
C TYR A 2 11.30 3.74 -0.18
N ARG A 3 10.36 2.85 -0.51
CA ARG A 3 9.42 3.00 -1.63
C ARG A 3 8.05 3.43 -1.12
N GLU A 4 7.32 4.22 -1.90
CA GLU A 4 5.95 4.56 -1.56
C GLU A 4 5.03 3.37 -1.84
N LEU A 5 4.30 2.94 -0.81
CA LEU A 5 3.29 1.90 -0.91
C LEU A 5 1.95 2.59 -1.15
N ARG A 6 1.46 2.52 -2.38
CA ARG A 6 0.21 3.18 -2.80
C ARG A 6 -0.83 2.15 -3.14
N CYS A 7 -2.07 2.44 -2.79
CA CYS A 7 -3.18 1.56 -3.10
C CYS A 7 -3.35 1.41 -4.62
N THR A 8 -3.43 0.17 -5.11
CA THR A 8 -3.59 -0.15 -6.54
C THR A 8 -4.92 0.31 -7.12
N ALA A 9 -5.96 0.45 -6.30
CA ALA A 9 -7.31 0.82 -6.75
C ALA A 9 -7.59 2.34 -6.71
N CYS A 10 -7.09 3.06 -5.70
CA CYS A 10 -7.42 4.48 -5.51
C CYS A 10 -6.20 5.40 -5.41
N ASN A 11 -4.99 4.87 -5.60
CA ASN A 11 -3.70 5.55 -5.54
C ASN A 11 -3.39 6.29 -4.21
N LYS A 12 -4.21 6.06 -3.18
CA LYS A 12 -3.99 6.61 -1.83
C LYS A 12 -2.67 6.07 -1.27
N LEU A 13 -1.85 6.96 -0.71
CA LEU A 13 -0.64 6.58 0.02
C LEU A 13 -1.00 5.77 1.27
N LEU A 14 -0.45 4.57 1.39
CA LEU A 14 -0.65 3.67 2.51
C LEU A 14 0.54 3.69 3.47
N GLY A 15 1.75 3.91 2.95
CA GLY A 15 2.97 4.02 3.74
C GLY A 15 4.21 4.24 2.89
N LYS A 16 5.36 4.35 3.53
CA LYS A 16 6.68 4.37 2.88
C LYS A 16 7.54 3.31 3.56
N GLY A 17 8.11 2.40 2.79
CA GLY A 17 8.79 1.24 3.34
C GLY A 17 9.39 0.34 2.27
N SER A 18 9.95 -0.76 2.73
CA SER A 18 10.54 -1.81 1.90
C SER A 18 10.37 -3.14 2.65
N GLY A 19 9.95 -4.18 1.96
CA GLY A 19 9.66 -5.50 2.52
C GLY A 19 8.24 -5.99 2.20
N THR A 20 7.96 -7.23 2.58
CA THR A 20 6.68 -7.89 2.32
C THR A 20 5.62 -7.40 3.31
N VAL A 21 4.58 -6.74 2.81
CA VAL A 21 3.50 -6.19 3.65
C VAL A 21 2.16 -6.26 2.95
N GLU A 22 1.12 -6.60 3.71
CA GLU A 22 -0.27 -6.56 3.29
C GLU A 22 -1.01 -5.45 4.02
N ILE A 23 -1.54 -4.47 3.28
CA ILE A 23 -2.28 -3.33 3.84
C ILE A 23 -3.64 -3.20 3.18
N LYS A 24 -4.68 -3.19 4.02
CA LYS A 24 -6.03 -2.80 3.62
C LYS A 24 -6.12 -1.29 3.50
N CYS A 25 -6.55 -0.80 2.35
CA CYS A 25 -6.80 0.63 2.16
C CYS A 25 -8.06 1.06 2.92
N CYS A 26 -7.94 2.04 3.84
CA CYS A 26 -9.10 2.54 4.59
C CYS A 26 -10.11 3.31 3.72
N ARG A 27 -9.75 3.72 2.49
CA ARG A 27 -10.64 4.48 1.59
C ARG A 27 -11.53 3.56 0.76
N CYS A 28 -10.92 2.71 -0.07
CA CYS A 28 -11.63 1.84 -1.01
C CYS A 28 -11.75 0.39 -0.54
N LYS A 29 -11.22 0.05 0.65
CA LYS A 29 -11.24 -1.29 1.26
C LYS A 29 -10.46 -2.37 0.50
N THR A 30 -9.81 -2.04 -0.61
CA THR A 30 -8.91 -2.94 -1.36
C THR A 30 -7.74 -3.38 -0.48
N VAL A 31 -7.44 -4.68 -0.47
CA VAL A 31 -6.25 -5.24 0.16
C VAL A 31 -5.09 -5.19 -0.84
N ASN A 32 -3.99 -4.56 -0.45
CA ASN A 32 -2.80 -4.37 -1.28
C ASN A 32 -1.66 -5.20 -0.69
N ARG A 33 -1.04 -6.02 -1.52
CA ARG A 33 0.14 -6.80 -1.18
C ARG A 33 1.35 -6.19 -1.86
N PHE A 34 2.36 -5.83 -1.07
CA PHE A 34 3.64 -5.34 -1.53
C PHE A 34 4.72 -6.35 -1.15
N ASN A 35 5.69 -6.56 -2.03
CA ASN A 35 6.84 -7.43 -1.83
C ASN A 35 8.13 -6.66 -2.14
#